data_AF-A0A1Y4RDR9-F1
#
_entry.id   AF-A0A1Y4RDR9-F1
#
_cell.length_a   1.000
_cell.length_b   1.000
_cell.length_c   1.000
_cell.angle_alpha   90.00
_cell.angle_beta   90.00
_cell.angle_gamma   90.00
#
_symmetry.space_group_name_H-M   'P 1'
#
loop_
_entity.id
_entity.type
_entity.pdbx_description
1 polymer ?
#
loop_
_entity_poly.entity_id
_entity_poly.type
_entity_poly.pdbx_seq_one_letter_code
_entity_poly.pdbx_strand_id
1 'polypeptide(L)' 'MSKVYENPKYNAAFDRCIDVMAKLMLKYGNQVLEKREGIPPLSPDGQPDKKEAGIFGQAA' A
#
# COMPACT_ATOMS: atom_id res chain seq x y z
N MET A 1 -23.36 0.76 0.75
CA MET A 1 -21.97 1.29 0.73
C MET A 1 -22.05 2.80 0.64
N SER A 2 -21.32 3.52 1.50
CA SER A 2 -21.19 4.97 1.39
C SER A 2 -20.44 5.30 0.09
N LYS A 3 -20.93 6.29 -0.68
CA LYS A 3 -20.23 6.75 -1.89
C LYS A 3 -19.11 7.68 -1.45
N VAL A 4 -17.87 7.34 -1.81
CA VAL A 4 -16.69 8.16 -1.50
C VAL A 4 -16.61 9.35 -2.46
N TYR A 5 -17.09 9.16 -3.70
CA TYR A 5 -17.11 10.19 -4.74
C TYR A 5 -18.53 10.45 -5.24
N GLU A 6 -18.79 11.67 -5.69
CA GLU A 6 -20.07 12.02 -6.32
C GLU A 6 -20.25 11.29 -7.67
N ASN A 7 -19.17 11.21 -8.45
CA ASN A 7 -19.21 10.54 -9.75
C ASN A 7 -19.12 9.00 -9.57
N PRO A 8 -20.11 8.24 -10.08
CA PRO A 8 -20.13 6.79 -9.93
C PRO A 8 -18.94 6.08 -10.60
N LYS A 9 -18.37 6.64 -11.67
CA LYS A 9 -17.20 6.07 -12.36
C LYS A 9 -15.98 5.97 -11.42
N TYR A 10 -15.79 6.95 -10.55
CA TYR A 10 -14.66 6.96 -9.62
C TYR A 10 -14.86 6.01 -8.45
N ASN A 11 -16.09 5.84 -7.95
CA ASN A 11 -16.36 4.80 -6.95
C ASN A 11 -16.07 3.40 -7.51
N ALA A 12 -16.49 3.12 -8.74
CA ALA A 12 -16.19 1.83 -9.37
C ALA A 12 -14.67 1.59 -9.55
N ALA A 13 -13.90 2.64 -9.82
CA ALA A 13 -12.43 2.53 -9.88
C ALA A 13 -11.81 2.38 -8.50
N PHE A 14 -12.35 3.08 -7.50
CA PHE A 14 -11.93 3.00 -6.11
C PHE A 14 -12.16 1.59 -5.54
N ASP A 15 -13.34 1.02 -5.73
CA ASP A 15 -13.67 -0.34 -5.29
C ASP A 15 -12.67 -1.35 -5.86
N ARG A 16 -12.38 -1.27 -7.17
CA ARG A 16 -11.37 -2.13 -7.81
C ARG A 16 -9.97 -1.94 -7.22
N CYS A 17 -9.60 -0.72 -6.86
CA CYS A 17 -8.29 -0.43 -6.25
C CYS A 17 -8.21 -1.03 -4.84
N ILE A 18 -9.26 -0.84 -4.04
CA ILE A 18 -9.36 -1.37 -2.68
C ILE A 18 -9.30 -2.90 -2.69
N ASP A 19 -9.96 -3.55 -3.65
CA ASP A 19 -9.89 -5.01 -3.80
C ASP A 19 -8.46 -5.50 -4.07
N VAL A 20 -7.69 -4.77 -4.89
CA VAL A 20 -6.28 -5.10 -5.15
C VAL A 20 -5.44 -4.86 -3.90
N MET A 21 -5.61 -3.71 -3.23
CA MET A 21 -4.89 -3.40 -1.99
C MET A 21 -5.18 -4.44 -0.90
N ALA A 22 -6.43 -4.85 -0.72
CA ALA A 22 -6.82 -5.87 0.25
C ALA A 22 -6.15 -7.22 -0.03
N LYS A 23 -6.09 -7.65 -1.30
CA LYS A 23 -5.39 -8.88 -1.70
C LYS A 23 -3.90 -8.82 -1.41
N LEU A 24 -3.27 -7.67 -1.68
CA LEU A 24 -1.86 -7.46 -1.37
C LEU A 24 -1.60 -7.47 0.15
N MET A 25 -2.45 -6.81 0.94
CA MET A 25 -2.37 -6.81 2.39
C MET A 25 -2.55 -8.21 2.98
N LEU A 26 -3.50 -9.01 2.46
CA LEU A 26 -3.69 -10.38 2.93
C LEU A 26 -2.49 -11.28 2.58
N LYS A 27 -1.91 -11.13 1.39
CA LYS A 27 -0.81 -11.98 0.93
C LYS A 27 0.54 -11.61 1.54
N TYR A 28 0.79 -10.32 1.75
CA TYR A 28 2.11 -9.81 2.12
C TYR A 28 2.11 -9.00 3.43
N GLY A 29 0.96 -8.80 4.08
CA GLY A 29 0.85 -7.95 5.27
C GLY A 29 1.83 -8.33 6.37
N ASN A 30 1.85 -9.59 6.79
CA ASN A 30 2.77 -10.06 7.82
C ASN A 30 4.25 -9.89 7.42
N GLN A 31 4.60 -10.22 6.17
CA GLN A 31 5.97 -10.03 5.67
C GLN A 31 6.40 -8.57 5.67
N VAL A 32 5.47 -7.64 5.40
CA VAL A 32 5.74 -6.20 5.45
C VAL A 32 5.90 -5.74 6.90
N LEU A 33 5.06 -6.24 7.82
CA LEU A 33 5.15 -5.92 9.25
C LEU A 33 6.44 -6.43 9.88
N GLU A 34 6.79 -7.70 9.65
CA GLU A 34 8.05 -8.31 10.11
C GLU A 34 9.28 -7.55 9.58
N LYS A 35 9.24 -7.08 8.33
CA LYS A 35 10.32 -6.24 7.77
C LYS A 35 10.36 -4.84 8.39
N ARG A 36 9.21 -4.29 8.81
CA ARG A 36 9.13 -2.97 9.45
C ARG A 36 9.52 -2.99 10.92
N GLU A 37 9.40 -4.11 11.63
CA GLU A 37 9.90 -4.21 13.01
C GLU A 37 11.43 -3.99 13.10
N GLY A 38 12.15 -4.14 11.98
CA GLY A 38 13.57 -3.78 11.84
C GLY A 38 13.84 -2.39 11.23
N ILE A 39 12.81 -1.61 10.87
CA ILE A 39 12.95 -0.28 10.26
C ILE A 39 12.42 0.77 11.25
N PRO A 40 13.21 1.80 11.62
CA PRO A 40 12.73 2.86 12.50
C PRO A 40 11.47 3.54 11.90
N PRO A 41 10.54 4.04 12.73
CA PRO A 41 9.32 4.67 12.26
C PRO A 41 9.61 5.73 11.19
N LEU A 42 8.87 5.70 10.10
CA LEU A 42 8.94 6.74 9.07
C LEU A 42 8.72 8.10 9.75
N SER A 43 9.67 9.02 9.59
CA SER A 43 9.57 10.37 10.13
C SER A 43 8.25 11.03 9.69
N PRO A 44 7.62 11.85 10.55
CA PRO A 44 6.29 12.42 10.30
C PRO A 44 6.18 13.27 9.02
N ASP A 45 7.30 13.62 8.40
CA ASP A 45 7.36 14.41 7.15
C ASP A 45 7.22 13.58 5.86
N GLY A 46 6.96 12.27 5.94
CA GLY A 46 6.58 11.45 4.77
C GLY A 46 7.65 11.34 3.68
N GLN A 47 8.89 11.74 3.95
CA GLN A 47 9.98 11.62 2.99
C GLN A 47 10.57 10.21 3.05
N PRO A 48 10.54 9.43 1.96
CA PRO A 48 11.26 8.17 1.91
C PRO A 48 12.75 8.47 2.06
N ASP A 49 13.34 8.03 3.18
CA ASP A 49 14.78 7.97 3.30
C ASP A 49 15.31 7.19 2.09
N LYS A 50 16.35 7.69 1.43
CA LYS A 50 16.81 7.28 0.09
C LYS A 50 17.40 5.85 0.02
N LYS A 51 16.88 4.91 0.81
CA LYS A 51 17.18 3.47 0.79
C LYS A 51 15.97 2.59 0.41
N GLU A 52 14.92 3.14 -0.19
CA GLU A 52 13.84 2.34 -0.82
C GLU A 52 14.18 1.82 -2.22
N ALA A 53 15.45 1.91 -2.65
CA ALA A 53 15.94 1.26 -3.86
C ALA A 53 16.08 -0.26 -3.63
N GLY A 54 14.98 -1.00 -3.67
CA GLY A 54 15.07 -2.46 -3.69
C GLY A 54 13.80 -3.29 -3.56
N ILE A 55 12.63 -2.71 -3.28
CA ILE A 55 11.45 -3.54 -2.95
C ILE A 55 10.71 -4.06 -4.21
N PHE A 56 10.81 -3.37 -5.35
CA PHE A 56 10.11 -3.74 -6.59
C PHE A 56 11.00 -4.40 -7.66
N GLY A 57 12.27 -4.70 -7.37
CA GLY A 57 13.25 -5.22 -8.34
C GLY A 57 13.27 -6.73 -8.55
N GLN A 58 12.36 -7.51 -7.95
CA GLN A 58 12.31 -8.96 -8.12
C GLN A 58 10.87 -9.44 -8.30
N ALA A 59 10.35 -9.21 -9.50
CA ALA A 59 9.44 -10.14 -10.15
C ALA A 59 10.05 -10.34 -11.55
N ALA A 60 10.59 -11.55 -11.78
CA ALA A 60 11.37 -11.94 -12.94
C ALA A 60 10.58 -11.87 -14.26
#